data_AF-A0A8J2Y7W2-F1
#
_entry.id   AF-A0A8J2Y7W2-F1
#
_cell.length_a   1.000
_cell.length_b   1.000
_cell.length_c   1.000
_cell.angle_alpha   90.00
_cell.angle_beta   90.00
_cell.angle_gamma   90.00
#
_symmetry.space_group_name_H-M   'P 1'
#
loop_
_entity.id
_entity.type
_entity.pdbx_description
1 polymer ?
#
loop_
_entity_poly.entity_id
_entity_poly.type
_entity_poly.pdbx_seq_one_letter_code
_entity_poly.pdbx_strand_id
1 'polypeptide(L)'
;MVKTAAFFRFLSIVMFGALTLSATPSPRAEVGEPAEFVVNSGDFLCGENTRLASVDFAQANKTALCNGLEDWGTARLAGQASITGPGNKCVIRENDPRRLLKSVCVPKTDSAAIRGILLFGGFRTQQELNTASPEGWREALSVELANRLAEPITTFQSLSEKELSAAGGMLVLIQSSALFDAESISRLSLPELRLEAMTLLTTQTGIPLADLKEMSDEQLFELIWKG
;
A
#
# COMPACT_ATOMS: atom_id res chain seq x y z
N MET A 1 -51.46 50.58 19.97
CA MET A 1 -51.74 51.64 18.97
C MET A 1 -51.63 51.01 17.57
N VAL A 2 -52.77 50.89 16.86
CA VAL A 2 -53.04 51.24 15.44
C VAL A 2 -51.89 50.99 14.42
N LYS A 3 -51.96 50.28 13.27
CA LYS A 3 -52.92 50.17 12.13
C LYS A 3 -52.39 49.01 11.23
N THR A 4 -53.19 48.03 10.79
CA THR A 4 -53.95 47.94 9.51
C THR A 4 -53.13 47.60 8.24
N ALA A 5 -53.45 46.42 7.65
CA ALA A 5 -53.55 46.03 6.22
C ALA A 5 -52.36 46.22 5.26
N ALA A 6 -52.21 45.52 4.13
CA ALA A 6 -52.62 44.24 3.58
C ALA A 6 -52.02 44.19 2.15
N PHE A 7 -52.01 43.00 1.52
CA PHE A 7 -51.86 42.76 0.08
C PHE A 7 -50.49 43.03 -0.57
N PHE A 8 -49.82 41.97 -1.04
CA PHE A 8 -49.81 41.66 -2.47
C PHE A 8 -49.40 40.20 -2.74
N ARG A 9 -50.11 39.60 -3.70
CA ARG A 9 -49.94 38.26 -4.27
C ARG A 9 -48.53 38.04 -4.80
N PHE A 10 -47.98 36.83 -4.64
CA PHE A 10 -47.32 36.17 -5.76
C PHE A 10 -47.65 34.68 -5.79
N LEU A 11 -48.18 34.30 -6.93
CA LEU A 11 -48.41 32.95 -7.42
C LEU A 11 -47.05 32.25 -7.54
N SER A 12 -46.87 31.09 -6.94
CA SER A 12 -45.75 30.20 -7.30
C SER A 12 -46.28 28.79 -7.47
N ILE A 13 -46.20 28.38 -8.73
CA ILE A 13 -46.57 27.09 -9.28
C ILE A 13 -45.67 26.03 -8.65
N VAL A 14 -46.30 25.01 -8.06
CA VAL A 14 -45.63 23.78 -7.64
C VAL A 14 -45.34 22.97 -8.91
N MET A 15 -44.08 22.98 -9.38
CA MET A 15 -43.59 21.99 -10.32
C MET A 15 -43.11 20.77 -9.54
N PHE A 16 -43.93 19.72 -9.53
CA PHE A 16 -43.47 18.35 -9.22
C PHE A 16 -42.64 17.85 -10.42
N GLY A 17 -41.34 18.13 -10.41
CA GLY A 17 -40.38 17.45 -11.26
C GLY A 17 -40.10 16.05 -10.70
N ALA A 18 -40.66 15.03 -11.35
CA ALA A 18 -40.26 13.64 -11.10
C ALA A 18 -38.82 13.44 -11.61
N LEU A 19 -37.85 13.56 -10.71
CA LEU A 19 -36.47 13.09 -10.94
C LEU A 19 -36.49 11.57 -10.91
N THR A 20 -36.56 10.95 -12.09
CA THR A 20 -36.18 9.55 -12.26
C THR A 20 -34.67 9.47 -12.05
N LEU A 21 -34.24 8.97 -10.89
CA LEU A 21 -32.86 8.56 -10.64
C LEU A 21 -32.58 7.35 -11.53
N SER A 22 -32.13 7.59 -12.76
CA SER A 22 -31.52 6.52 -13.56
C SER A 22 -30.17 6.24 -12.95
N ALA A 23 -30.11 5.25 -12.06
CA ALA A 23 -28.87 4.66 -11.62
C ALA A 23 -28.15 4.14 -12.85
N THR A 24 -27.12 4.85 -13.30
CA THR A 24 -26.17 4.34 -14.26
C THR A 24 -25.56 3.07 -13.65
N PRO A 25 -25.61 1.92 -14.34
CA PRO A 25 -24.87 0.76 -13.88
C PRO A 25 -23.40 1.14 -13.80
N SER A 26 -22.84 0.97 -12.59
CA SER A 26 -21.41 1.05 -12.31
C SER A 26 -20.63 0.36 -13.43
N PRO A 27 -19.53 0.95 -13.94
CA PRO A 27 -18.70 0.27 -14.91
C PRO A 27 -18.29 -1.08 -14.34
N ARG A 28 -18.68 -2.10 -15.10
CA ARG A 28 -18.32 -3.50 -14.99
C ARG A 28 -16.81 -3.58 -14.70
N ALA A 29 -16.44 -4.29 -13.64
CA ALA A 29 -15.06 -4.63 -13.33
C ALA A 29 -14.35 -5.00 -14.63
N GLU A 30 -13.32 -4.22 -14.98
CA GLU A 30 -12.43 -4.56 -16.08
C GLU A 30 -11.91 -5.98 -15.82
N VAL A 31 -11.98 -6.83 -16.84
CA VAL A 31 -11.33 -8.13 -16.82
C VAL A 31 -9.84 -7.82 -16.75
N GLY A 32 -9.32 -7.78 -15.52
CA GLY A 32 -7.92 -7.50 -15.24
C GLY A 32 -7.05 -8.45 -16.04
N GLU A 33 -6.01 -7.89 -16.64
CA GLU A 33 -4.90 -8.63 -17.22
C GLU A 33 -4.46 -9.75 -16.26
N PRO A 34 -4.16 -10.98 -16.75
CA PRO A 34 -3.84 -12.09 -15.87
C PRO A 34 -2.70 -11.72 -14.93
N ALA A 35 -2.94 -11.79 -13.62
CA ALA A 35 -1.96 -11.38 -12.64
C ALA A 35 -0.66 -12.18 -12.81
N GLU A 36 0.47 -11.48 -12.93
CA GLU A 36 1.78 -12.09 -13.18
C GLU A 36 2.20 -12.95 -11.98
N PHE A 37 2.60 -14.19 -12.25
CA PHE A 37 3.18 -15.09 -11.25
C PHE A 37 4.21 -16.03 -11.89
N VAL A 38 5.11 -16.53 -11.06
CA VAL A 38 6.09 -17.56 -11.43
C VAL A 38 6.12 -18.66 -10.37
N VAL A 39 6.41 -19.90 -10.79
CA VAL A 39 6.59 -21.02 -9.87
C VAL A 39 8.07 -21.33 -9.77
N ASN A 40 8.66 -21.06 -8.61
CA ASN A 40 10.07 -21.28 -8.35
C ASN A 40 10.32 -22.60 -7.63
N SER A 41 11.51 -23.16 -7.82
CA SER A 41 11.95 -24.34 -7.08
C SER A 41 12.42 -23.98 -5.67
N GLY A 42 12.06 -24.81 -4.69
CA GLY A 42 12.38 -24.65 -3.27
C GLY A 42 11.21 -24.18 -2.41
N ASP A 43 11.23 -24.58 -1.13
CA ASP A 43 10.24 -24.15 -0.14
C ASP A 43 10.55 -22.73 0.35
N PHE A 44 9.55 -21.87 0.36
CA PHE A 44 9.67 -20.45 0.76
C PHE A 44 10.70 -19.65 -0.06
N LEU A 45 11.07 -20.11 -1.25
CA LEU A 45 12.06 -19.45 -2.11
C LEU A 45 11.38 -18.69 -3.24
N CYS A 46 11.66 -17.39 -3.29
CA CYS A 46 11.34 -16.52 -4.41
C CYS A 46 12.62 -15.83 -4.89
N GLY A 47 12.69 -15.58 -6.20
CA GLY A 47 13.82 -14.89 -6.82
C GLY A 47 13.84 -13.40 -6.47
N GLU A 48 14.85 -12.70 -6.98
CA GLU A 48 14.94 -11.26 -6.84
C GLU A 48 13.65 -10.56 -7.33
N ASN A 49 13.27 -9.47 -6.65
CA ASN A 49 12.06 -8.68 -6.95
C ASN A 49 10.72 -9.44 -6.91
N THR A 50 10.70 -10.67 -6.38
CA THR A 50 9.47 -11.45 -6.17
C THR A 50 9.28 -11.84 -4.71
N ARG A 51 8.05 -12.18 -4.33
CA ARG A 51 7.67 -12.64 -2.99
C ARG A 51 6.66 -13.77 -3.10
N LEU A 52 6.46 -14.52 -2.02
CA LEU A 52 5.41 -15.53 -1.98
C LEU A 52 4.03 -14.90 -2.23
N ALA A 53 3.24 -15.54 -3.09
CA ALA A 53 1.84 -15.19 -3.29
C ALA A 53 1.04 -15.39 -2.00
N SER A 54 0.13 -14.47 -1.67
CA SER A 54 -0.77 -14.62 -0.52
C SER A 54 -1.87 -15.64 -0.81
N VAL A 55 -2.57 -16.07 0.24
CA VAL A 55 -3.78 -16.90 0.11
C VAL A 55 -4.85 -16.16 -0.71
N ASP A 56 -5.09 -14.87 -0.45
CA ASP A 56 -6.10 -14.09 -1.17
C ASP A 56 -5.78 -13.97 -2.66
N PHE A 57 -4.50 -13.71 -2.99
CA PHE A 57 -4.05 -13.72 -4.38
C PHE A 57 -4.32 -15.08 -5.03
N ALA A 58 -4.03 -16.17 -4.30
CA ALA A 58 -4.23 -17.51 -4.80
C ALA A 58 -5.71 -17.87 -4.95
N GLN A 59 -6.59 -17.35 -4.10
CA GLN A 59 -8.04 -17.52 -4.24
C GLN A 59 -8.57 -16.76 -5.46
N ALA A 60 -8.14 -15.50 -5.64
CA ALA A 60 -8.52 -14.67 -6.78
C ALA A 60 -8.04 -15.25 -8.13
N ASN A 61 -6.85 -15.86 -8.15
CA ASN A 61 -6.20 -16.40 -9.35
C ASN A 61 -6.16 -17.93 -9.39
N LYS A 62 -7.07 -18.59 -8.65
CA LYS A 62 -7.01 -20.03 -8.37
C LYS A 62 -6.86 -20.90 -9.61
N THR A 63 -7.66 -20.62 -10.65
CA THR A 63 -7.64 -21.40 -11.89
C THR A 63 -6.31 -21.26 -12.62
N ALA A 64 -5.79 -20.03 -12.75
CA ALA A 64 -4.53 -19.77 -13.43
C ALA A 64 -3.35 -20.41 -12.68
N LEU A 65 -3.28 -20.21 -11.36
CA LEU A 65 -2.23 -20.81 -10.53
C LEU A 65 -2.29 -22.34 -10.55
N CYS A 66 -3.49 -22.92 -10.40
CA CYS A 66 -3.66 -24.35 -10.40
C CYS A 66 -3.17 -24.96 -11.72
N ASN A 67 -3.58 -24.38 -12.86
CA ASN A 67 -3.17 -24.86 -14.18
C ASN A 67 -1.69 -24.58 -14.49
N GLY A 68 -1.07 -23.63 -13.80
CA GLY A 68 0.37 -23.38 -13.87
C GLY A 68 1.22 -24.40 -13.11
N LEU A 69 0.61 -25.32 -12.36
CA LEU A 69 1.28 -26.43 -11.68
C LEU A 69 1.14 -27.73 -12.47
N GLU A 70 2.07 -28.66 -12.23
CA GLU A 70 1.91 -30.06 -12.63
C GLU A 70 0.66 -30.67 -12.00
N ASP A 71 0.07 -31.70 -12.61
CA ASP A 71 -1.17 -32.36 -12.17
C ASP A 71 -1.22 -32.64 -10.66
N TRP A 72 -0.13 -33.18 -10.12
CA TRP A 72 0.00 -33.54 -8.70
C TRP A 72 0.89 -32.56 -7.93
N GLY A 73 1.31 -31.47 -8.58
CA GLY A 73 2.18 -30.46 -8.02
C GLY A 73 1.58 -29.82 -6.76
N THR A 74 2.44 -29.38 -5.86
CA THR A 74 2.07 -28.56 -4.70
C THR A 74 3.11 -27.47 -4.57
N ALA A 75 2.66 -26.23 -4.39
CA ALA A 75 3.54 -25.08 -4.23
C ALA A 75 3.19 -24.28 -2.97
N ARG A 76 4.22 -23.74 -2.34
CA ARG A 76 4.16 -22.88 -1.16
C ARG A 76 3.53 -21.53 -1.50
N LEU A 77 2.66 -21.08 -0.60
CA LEU A 77 2.14 -19.71 -0.52
C LEU A 77 2.66 -19.03 0.75
N ALA A 78 2.47 -17.72 0.86
CA ALA A 78 2.81 -16.96 2.06
C ALA A 78 1.99 -17.44 3.27
N GLY A 79 2.53 -17.25 4.48
CA GLY A 79 1.85 -17.65 5.72
C GLY A 79 1.81 -19.17 5.95
N GLN A 80 2.75 -19.92 5.36
CA GLN A 80 2.79 -21.40 5.43
C GLN A 80 1.60 -22.08 4.72
N ALA A 81 0.87 -21.36 3.88
CA ALA A 81 -0.18 -21.93 3.06
C ALA A 81 0.38 -22.72 1.85
N SER A 82 -0.49 -23.41 1.12
CA SER A 82 -0.15 -24.12 -0.12
C SER A 82 -1.29 -24.11 -1.13
N ILE A 83 -0.96 -24.31 -2.40
CA ILE A 83 -1.92 -24.62 -3.47
C ILE A 83 -1.46 -25.89 -4.22
N THR A 84 -2.41 -26.75 -4.58
CA THR A 84 -2.14 -27.96 -5.37
C THR A 84 -2.54 -27.81 -6.84
N GLY A 85 -1.98 -28.64 -7.71
CA GLY A 85 -2.33 -28.72 -9.12
C GLY A 85 -3.68 -29.41 -9.42
N PRO A 86 -4.02 -29.56 -10.71
CA PRO A 86 -5.35 -29.97 -11.17
C PRO A 86 -5.76 -31.38 -10.72
N GLY A 87 -4.84 -32.35 -10.74
CA GLY A 87 -5.06 -33.72 -10.27
C GLY A 87 -5.47 -33.80 -8.79
N ASN A 88 -5.05 -32.81 -8.00
CA ASN A 88 -5.43 -32.65 -6.60
C ASN A 88 -6.59 -31.64 -6.39
N LYS A 89 -7.38 -31.33 -7.42
CA LYS A 89 -8.56 -30.45 -7.36
C LYS A 89 -8.28 -29.01 -6.92
N CYS A 90 -7.08 -28.50 -7.20
CA CYS A 90 -6.73 -27.09 -6.93
C CYS A 90 -6.96 -26.66 -5.47
N VAL A 91 -6.67 -27.51 -4.49
CA VAL A 91 -6.94 -27.21 -3.08
C VAL A 91 -5.93 -26.17 -2.58
N ILE A 92 -6.45 -25.10 -1.98
CA ILE A 92 -5.67 -24.13 -1.20
C ILE A 92 -5.79 -24.53 0.27
N ARG A 93 -4.66 -24.71 0.95
CA ARG A 93 -4.61 -24.95 2.40
C ARG A 93 -3.94 -23.76 3.06
N GLU A 94 -4.60 -23.13 4.02
CA GLU A 94 -4.06 -21.95 4.73
C GLU A 94 -2.92 -22.31 5.69
N ASN A 95 -2.86 -23.56 6.15
CA ASN A 95 -1.77 -24.09 6.95
C ASN A 95 -1.33 -25.44 6.38
N ASP A 96 -0.12 -25.48 5.83
CA ASP A 96 0.52 -26.69 5.33
C ASP A 96 1.92 -26.84 5.91
N PRO A 97 2.10 -27.65 6.97
CA PRO A 97 3.38 -27.78 7.67
C PRO A 97 4.40 -28.63 6.88
N ARG A 98 3.99 -29.26 5.78
CA ARG A 98 4.87 -30.13 4.98
C ARG A 98 5.97 -29.28 4.34
N ARG A 99 7.16 -29.86 4.15
CA ARG A 99 8.20 -29.24 3.31
C ARG A 99 7.84 -29.42 1.84
N LEU A 100 7.75 -28.31 1.11
CA LEU A 100 7.36 -28.30 -0.31
C LEU A 100 8.58 -28.07 -1.20
N LEU A 101 8.48 -28.49 -2.47
CA LEU A 101 9.59 -28.36 -3.43
C LEU A 101 9.44 -27.17 -4.38
N LYS A 102 8.31 -26.46 -4.31
CA LYS A 102 8.01 -25.31 -5.17
C LYS A 102 7.35 -24.21 -4.37
N SER A 103 7.45 -22.98 -4.86
CA SER A 103 6.83 -21.79 -4.30
C SER A 103 6.15 -20.99 -5.41
N VAL A 104 4.95 -20.47 -5.15
CA VAL A 104 4.32 -19.51 -6.06
C VAL A 104 4.79 -18.12 -5.66
N CYS A 105 5.41 -17.43 -6.60
CA CYS A 105 5.96 -16.10 -6.42
C CYS A 105 5.23 -15.10 -7.31
N VAL A 106 5.01 -13.91 -6.77
CA VAL A 106 4.45 -12.76 -7.48
C VAL A 106 5.46 -11.61 -7.41
N PRO A 107 5.44 -10.67 -8.36
CA PRO A 107 6.22 -9.45 -8.24
C PRO A 107 6.00 -8.77 -6.89
N LYS A 108 7.07 -8.25 -6.30
CA LYS A 108 6.92 -7.29 -5.20
C LYS A 108 6.29 -6.04 -5.78
N THR A 109 5.15 -5.63 -5.24
CA THR A 109 4.60 -4.30 -5.53
C THR A 109 5.25 -3.28 -4.60
N ASP A 110 5.31 -2.03 -5.02
CA ASP A 110 5.83 -0.93 -4.19
C ASP A 110 4.98 -0.77 -2.92
N SER A 111 3.71 -1.18 -2.94
CA SER A 111 2.84 -1.29 -1.75
C SER A 111 3.39 -2.20 -0.64
N ALA A 112 4.29 -3.15 -0.94
CA ALA A 112 4.95 -3.93 0.10
C ALA A 112 5.92 -3.09 0.95
N ALA A 113 6.57 -2.08 0.35
CA ALA A 113 7.41 -1.13 1.07
C ALA A 113 6.55 -0.26 2.01
N ILE A 114 5.40 0.22 1.52
CA ILE A 114 4.40 0.95 2.32
C ILE A 114 3.97 0.13 3.54
N ARG A 115 3.64 -1.15 3.35
CA ARG A 115 3.29 -2.06 4.45
C ARG A 115 4.42 -2.18 5.48
N GLY A 116 5.66 -2.27 5.01
CA GLY A 116 6.85 -2.28 5.86
C GLY A 116 6.94 -1.02 6.72
N ILE A 117 6.84 0.16 6.10
CA ILE A 117 6.92 1.45 6.79
C ILE A 117 5.83 1.58 7.85
N LEU A 118 4.59 1.20 7.53
CA LEU A 118 3.48 1.22 8.49
C LEU A 118 3.78 0.36 9.73
N LEU A 119 4.42 -0.79 9.53
CA LEU A 119 4.78 -1.69 10.62
C LEU A 119 5.96 -1.14 11.45
N PHE A 120 7.06 -0.79 10.78
CA PHE A 120 8.30 -0.37 11.44
C PHE A 120 8.19 1.02 12.07
N GLY A 121 7.39 1.91 11.49
CA GLY A 121 7.02 3.20 12.09
C GLY A 121 6.03 3.07 13.25
N GLY A 122 5.55 1.86 13.54
CA GLY A 122 4.54 1.64 14.58
C GLY A 122 3.19 2.28 14.27
N PHE A 123 2.92 2.62 13.00
CA PHE A 123 1.67 3.22 12.58
C PHE A 123 0.53 2.22 12.50
N ARG A 124 0.85 0.95 12.21
CA ARG A 124 -0.10 -0.17 12.22
C ARG A 124 0.55 -1.41 12.82
N THR A 125 -0.27 -2.26 13.39
CA THR A 125 0.12 -3.59 13.85
C THR A 125 0.13 -4.60 12.71
N GLN A 126 0.87 -5.70 12.88
CA GLN A 126 0.88 -6.81 11.91
C GLN A 126 -0.54 -7.36 11.67
N GLN A 127 -1.40 -7.37 12.69
CA GLN A 127 -2.78 -7.84 12.56
C GLN A 127 -3.60 -6.94 11.64
N GLU A 128 -3.56 -5.62 11.85
CA GLU A 128 -4.26 -4.64 10.99
C GLU A 128 -3.76 -4.71 9.55
N LEU A 129 -2.45 -4.85 9.36
CA LEU A 129 -1.84 -4.96 8.03
C LEU A 129 -2.23 -6.25 7.31
N ASN A 130 -2.52 -7.34 8.02
CA ASN A 130 -2.95 -8.59 7.41
C ASN A 130 -4.38 -8.53 6.87
N THR A 131 -5.21 -7.63 7.39
CA THR A 131 -6.61 -7.47 6.98
C THR A 131 -6.84 -6.35 5.97
N ALA A 132 -5.86 -5.47 5.78
CA ALA A 132 -5.95 -4.34 4.86
C ALA A 132 -5.46 -4.72 3.45
N SER A 133 -6.08 -4.12 2.43
CA SER A 133 -5.63 -4.24 1.04
C SER A 133 -4.41 -3.34 0.76
N PRO A 134 -3.70 -3.52 -0.36
CA PRO A 134 -2.64 -2.61 -0.79
C PRO A 134 -3.07 -1.13 -0.86
N GLU A 135 -4.27 -0.87 -1.37
CA GLU A 135 -4.85 0.48 -1.43
C GLU A 135 -5.12 1.01 0.00
N GLY A 136 -5.59 0.14 0.90
CA GLY A 136 -5.77 0.48 2.30
C GLY A 136 -4.45 0.80 3.02
N TRP A 137 -3.35 0.11 2.69
CA TRP A 137 -2.02 0.46 3.21
C TRP A 137 -1.56 1.83 2.69
N ARG A 138 -1.78 2.10 1.40
CA ARG A 138 -1.45 3.39 0.79
C ARG A 138 -2.21 4.54 1.45
N GLU A 139 -3.53 4.40 1.58
CA GLU A 139 -4.38 5.39 2.26
C GLU A 139 -3.92 5.61 3.71
N ALA A 140 -3.66 4.53 4.45
CA ALA A 140 -3.17 4.62 5.81
C ALA A 140 -1.87 5.43 5.89
N LEU A 141 -0.87 5.14 5.06
CA LEU A 141 0.40 5.87 5.11
C LEU A 141 0.24 7.35 4.72
N SER A 142 -0.60 7.66 3.71
CA SER A 142 -0.89 9.06 3.36
C SER A 142 -1.52 9.83 4.53
N VAL A 143 -2.43 9.22 5.28
CA VAL A 143 -3.04 9.83 6.48
C VAL A 143 -1.99 10.05 7.58
N GLU A 144 -1.13 9.06 7.83
CA GLU A 144 -0.11 9.18 8.88
C GLU A 144 0.90 10.29 8.60
N LEU A 145 1.29 10.45 7.33
CA LEU A 145 2.16 11.54 6.88
C LEU A 145 1.47 12.90 7.00
N ALA A 146 0.22 13.02 6.54
CA ALA A 146 -0.57 14.26 6.64
C ALA A 146 -0.81 14.71 8.09
N ASN A 147 -0.89 13.76 9.03
CA ASN A 147 -1.04 14.07 10.45
C ASN A 147 0.25 14.52 11.12
N ARG A 148 1.41 14.37 10.48
CA ARG A 148 2.74 14.56 11.10
C ARG A 148 3.61 15.58 10.40
N LEU A 149 3.31 15.93 9.16
CA LEU A 149 4.09 16.87 8.35
C LEU A 149 3.26 18.10 8.03
N ALA A 150 3.90 19.14 7.50
CA ALA A 150 3.24 20.41 7.19
C ALA A 150 2.32 20.34 5.96
N GLU A 151 2.41 19.26 5.17
CA GLU A 151 1.70 19.10 3.90
C GLU A 151 0.26 18.58 4.08
N PRO A 152 -0.69 18.98 3.23
CA PRO A 152 -2.03 18.43 3.24
C PRO A 152 -2.08 16.99 2.72
N ILE A 153 -3.11 16.24 3.11
CA ILE A 153 -3.32 14.84 2.66
C ILE A 153 -3.33 14.67 1.14
N THR A 154 -3.83 15.67 0.41
CA THR A 154 -3.88 15.67 -1.06
C THR A 154 -2.49 15.59 -1.68
N THR A 155 -1.47 16.16 -1.03
CA THR A 155 -0.07 16.05 -1.47
C THR A 155 0.35 14.59 -1.45
N PHE A 156 0.16 13.90 -0.33
CA PHE A 156 0.56 12.48 -0.17
C PHE A 156 -0.25 11.53 -1.04
N GLN A 157 -1.54 11.81 -1.25
CA GLN A 157 -2.38 11.00 -2.14
C GLN A 157 -1.94 11.08 -3.60
N SER A 158 -1.27 12.17 -4.00
CA SER A 158 -0.77 12.38 -5.37
C SER A 158 0.58 11.72 -5.68
N LEU A 159 1.35 11.35 -4.65
CA LEU A 159 2.66 10.70 -4.79
C LEU A 159 2.54 9.30 -5.37
N SER A 160 3.50 8.82 -6.17
CA SER A 160 3.59 7.40 -6.52
C SER A 160 3.80 6.51 -5.27
N GLU A 161 3.65 5.19 -5.38
CA GLU A 161 3.92 4.28 -4.25
C GLU A 161 5.39 4.36 -3.78
N LYS A 162 6.32 4.56 -4.73
CA LYS A 162 7.75 4.75 -4.44
C LYS A 162 8.02 6.05 -3.70
N GLU A 163 7.47 7.17 -4.17
CA GLU A 163 7.64 8.46 -3.49
C GLU A 163 6.98 8.46 -2.11
N LEU A 164 5.79 7.84 -1.99
CA LEU A 164 5.09 7.73 -0.71
C LEU A 164 5.85 6.86 0.29
N SER A 165 6.41 5.73 -0.17
CA SER A 165 7.24 4.88 0.69
C SER A 165 8.55 5.55 1.06
N ALA A 166 9.21 6.25 0.14
CA ALA A 166 10.41 7.02 0.47
C ALA A 166 10.14 8.11 1.54
N ALA A 167 9.08 8.91 1.37
CA ALA A 167 8.68 9.90 2.36
C ALA A 167 8.37 9.27 3.73
N GLY A 168 7.64 8.15 3.72
CA GLY A 168 7.36 7.35 4.92
C GLY A 168 8.62 6.83 5.61
N GLY A 169 9.57 6.28 4.86
CA GLY A 169 10.85 5.80 5.39
C GLY A 169 11.70 6.91 6.00
N MET A 170 11.75 8.08 5.35
CA MET A 170 12.45 9.27 5.88
C MET A 170 11.83 9.75 7.20
N LEU A 171 10.50 9.80 7.30
CA LEU A 171 9.82 10.14 8.55
C LEU A 171 10.17 9.14 9.67
N VAL A 172 10.13 7.84 9.39
CA VAL A 172 10.48 6.80 10.37
C VAL A 172 11.94 6.92 10.83
N LEU A 173 12.87 7.18 9.90
CA LEU A 173 14.27 7.44 10.24
C LEU A 173 14.39 8.63 11.20
N ILE A 174 13.78 9.77 10.86
CA ILE A 174 13.83 10.99 11.67
C ILE A 174 13.23 10.73 13.06
N GLN A 175 12.08 10.08 13.14
CA GLN A 175 11.45 9.71 14.41
C GLN A 175 12.33 8.78 15.26
N SER A 176 13.03 7.83 14.63
CA SER A 176 13.91 6.89 15.33
C SER A 176 15.17 7.54 15.90
N SER A 177 15.58 8.71 15.39
CA SER A 177 16.80 9.40 15.83
C SER A 177 16.69 10.03 17.21
N ALA A 178 15.48 10.26 17.72
CA ALA A 178 15.19 11.02 18.95
C ALA A 178 15.77 12.46 18.97
N LEU A 179 16.23 12.98 17.82
CA LEU A 179 16.74 14.36 17.67
C LEU A 179 15.63 15.36 17.34
N PHE A 180 14.48 14.87 16.88
CA PHE A 180 13.34 15.69 16.49
C PHE A 180 12.12 15.33 17.34
N ASP A 181 11.50 16.34 17.95
CA ASP A 181 10.21 16.18 18.62
C ASP A 181 9.05 16.28 17.62
N ALA A 182 7.85 15.89 18.07
CA ALA A 182 6.65 15.91 17.23
C ALA A 182 6.33 17.32 16.71
N GLU A 183 6.61 18.36 17.49
CA GLU A 183 6.37 19.74 17.08
C GLU A 183 7.29 20.15 15.92
N SER A 184 8.58 19.81 16.00
CA SER A 184 9.56 20.07 14.94
C SER A 184 9.19 19.31 13.66
N ILE A 185 8.81 18.03 13.79
CA ILE A 185 8.40 17.20 12.63
C ILE A 185 7.15 17.79 11.97
N SER A 186 6.18 18.29 12.74
CA SER A 186 4.94 18.89 12.21
C SER A 186 5.15 20.12 11.33
N ARG A 187 6.35 20.73 11.38
CA ARG A 187 6.71 21.90 10.57
C ARG A 187 7.47 21.53 9.29
N LEU A 188 7.88 20.28 9.12
CA LEU A 188 8.64 19.86 7.96
C LEU A 188 7.72 19.67 6.74
N SER A 189 8.04 20.37 5.65
CA SER A 189 7.60 20.03 4.30
C SER A 189 8.33 18.79 3.76
N LEU A 190 7.89 18.24 2.63
CA LEU A 190 8.57 17.09 2.01
C LEU A 190 10.05 17.37 1.65
N PRO A 191 10.41 18.52 1.04
CA PRO A 191 11.82 18.84 0.77
C PRO A 191 12.66 18.97 2.05
N GLU A 192 12.09 19.53 3.11
CA GLU A 192 12.78 19.67 4.40
C GLU A 192 12.95 18.31 5.08
N LEU A 193 11.91 17.46 5.08
CA LEU A 193 11.98 16.07 5.55
C LEU A 193 13.14 15.31 4.88
N ARG A 194 13.25 15.45 3.55
CA ARG A 194 14.35 14.83 2.79
C ARG A 194 15.71 15.38 3.21
N LEU A 195 15.85 16.69 3.38
CA LEU A 195 17.10 17.31 3.82
C LEU A 195 17.54 16.83 5.21
N GLU A 196 16.60 16.75 6.16
CA GLU A 196 16.88 16.26 7.51
C GLU A 196 17.27 14.79 7.50
N ALA A 197 16.57 13.95 6.73
CA ALA A 197 16.90 12.55 6.57
C ALA A 197 18.31 12.36 5.97
N MET A 198 18.69 13.13 4.95
CA MET A 198 20.05 13.09 4.40
C MET A 198 21.10 13.53 5.43
N THR A 199 20.80 14.55 6.24
CA THR A 199 21.72 15.04 7.28
C THR A 199 21.97 13.97 8.36
N LEU A 200 20.92 13.27 8.77
CA LEU A 200 21.00 12.10 9.64
C LEU A 200 21.84 10.99 9.01
N LEU A 201 21.59 10.65 7.75
CA LEU A 201 22.33 9.60 7.03
C LEU A 201 23.82 9.94 6.90
N THR A 202 24.18 11.18 6.59
CA THR A 202 25.58 11.62 6.57
C THR A 202 26.25 11.39 7.92
N THR A 203 25.52 11.67 9.01
CA THR A 203 26.02 11.45 10.37
C THR A 203 26.20 9.97 10.71
N GLN A 204 25.28 9.10 10.26
CA GLN A 204 25.30 7.67 10.54
C GLN A 204 26.28 6.88 9.67
N THR A 205 26.38 7.22 8.38
CA THR A 205 27.09 6.43 7.37
C THR A 205 28.44 7.04 6.96
N GLY A 206 28.65 8.33 7.21
CA GLY A 206 29.78 9.09 6.70
C GLY A 206 29.70 9.46 5.21
N ILE A 207 28.61 9.11 4.50
CA ILE A 207 28.42 9.50 3.11
C ILE A 207 28.21 11.03 3.03
N PRO A 208 29.01 11.76 2.23
CA PRO A 208 28.88 13.20 2.09
C PRO A 208 27.47 13.64 1.66
N LEU A 209 26.97 14.72 2.25
CA LEU A 209 25.66 15.29 1.90
C LEU A 209 25.55 15.64 0.40
N ALA A 210 26.66 16.02 -0.24
CA ALA A 210 26.69 16.28 -1.68
C ALA A 210 26.32 15.02 -2.49
N ASP A 211 26.83 13.86 -2.09
CA ASP A 211 26.56 12.59 -2.78
C ASP A 211 25.11 12.13 -2.54
N LEU A 212 24.59 12.32 -1.31
CA LEU A 212 23.19 12.01 -0.99
C LEU A 212 22.19 12.89 -1.75
N LYS A 213 22.55 14.16 -2.03
CA LYS A 213 21.68 15.08 -2.79
C LYS A 213 21.45 14.63 -4.22
N GLU A 214 22.42 13.95 -4.83
CA GLU A 214 22.31 13.41 -6.19
C GLU A 214 21.47 12.12 -6.25
N MET A 215 21.16 11.50 -5.11
CA MET A 215 20.34 10.30 -5.05
C MET A 215 18.86 10.61 -5.27
N SER A 216 18.12 9.73 -5.94
CA SER A 216 16.65 9.80 -5.96
C SER A 216 16.05 9.49 -4.58
N ASP A 217 14.76 9.78 -4.39
CA ASP A 217 14.02 9.38 -3.19
C ASP A 217 14.03 7.86 -2.99
N GLU A 218 13.94 7.10 -4.08
CA GLU A 218 14.04 5.63 -4.08
C GLU A 218 15.43 5.17 -3.63
N GLN A 219 16.50 5.79 -4.15
CA GLN A 219 17.87 5.44 -3.75
C GLN A 219 18.14 5.76 -2.27
N LEU A 220 17.62 6.89 -1.77
CA LEU A 220 17.70 7.19 -0.33
C LEU A 220 16.91 6.18 0.49
N PHE A 221 15.70 5.82 0.07
CA PHE A 221 14.88 4.82 0.76
C PHE A 221 15.60 3.47 0.86
N GLU A 222 16.18 3.01 -0.25
CA GLU A 222 16.94 1.77 -0.30
C GLU A 222 18.16 1.81 0.64
N LEU A 223 18.89 2.94 0.68
CA LEU A 223 19.99 3.14 1.63
C LEU A 223 19.53 3.08 3.09
N ILE A 224 18.40 3.72 3.41
CA ILE A 224 17.81 3.69 4.76
C ILE A 224 17.45 2.24 5.17
N TRP A 225 16.93 1.45 4.22
CA TRP A 225 16.33 0.17 4.53
C TRP A 225 17.28 -1.03 4.45
N LYS A 226 18.29 -0.94 3.58
CA LYS A 226 19.27 -2.02 3.38
C LYS A 226 20.54 -1.84 4.22
N GLY A 227 20.79 -0.65 4.75
CA GLY A 227 22.06 -0.29 5.40
C GLY A 227 23.23 -0.35 4.44
#